data_AF-A0A161M1F2-F1
#
_entry.id   AF-A0A161M1F2-F1
#
_cell.length_a   1.000
_cell.length_b   1.000
_cell.length_c   1.000
_cell.angle_alpha   90.00
_cell.angle_beta   90.00
_cell.angle_gamma   90.00
#
_symmetry.space_group_name_H-M   'P 1'
#
loop_
_entity.id
_entity.type
_entity.pdbx_description
1 polymer ?
#
loop_
_entity_poly.entity_id
_entity_poly.type
_entity_poly.pdbx_seq_one_letter_code
_entity_poly.pdbx_strand_id
1 'polypeptide(L)'
;MKGMGQIIAWSVRDETLHTESIIKLFNTFIQENYEIWDDDLKKELYEACSVIVTLEDEFINLAFACGDVEGLSAQEVKEYIRYIANRRLIQLNLEPIYSANKN
;
A
#
# COMPACT_ATOMS: atom_id res chain seq x y z
N MET A 1 18.75 -17.37 7.58
CA MET A 1 17.42 -17.92 7.25
C MET A 1 17.28 -18.19 5.73
N LYS A 2 18.07 -19.08 5.12
CA LYS A 2 18.07 -19.20 3.64
C LYS A 2 16.76 -19.75 3.05
N GLY A 3 16.10 -20.69 3.74
CA GLY A 3 14.81 -21.25 3.27
C GLY A 3 13.62 -20.29 3.48
N MET A 4 13.46 -19.75 4.69
CA MET A 4 12.32 -18.89 5.02
C MET A 4 12.35 -17.55 4.27
N GLY A 5 13.53 -16.94 4.10
CA GLY A 5 13.65 -15.70 3.31
C GLY A 5 13.31 -15.89 1.83
N GLN A 6 13.58 -17.08 1.27
CA GLN A 6 13.25 -17.39 -0.12
C GLN A 6 11.75 -17.56 -0.34
N ILE A 7 11.03 -18.16 0.63
CA ILE A 7 9.58 -18.26 0.59
C ILE A 7 8.95 -16.87 0.63
N ILE A 8 9.41 -16.00 1.53
CA ILE A 8 8.92 -14.61 1.62
C ILE A 8 9.15 -13.87 0.29
N ALA A 9 10.33 -14.01 -0.32
CA ALA A 9 10.62 -13.37 -1.60
C ALA A 9 9.70 -13.84 -2.73
N TRP A 10 9.34 -15.12 -2.78
CA TRP A 10 8.37 -15.63 -3.74
C TRP A 10 6.97 -15.11 -3.47
N SER A 11 6.52 -15.09 -2.21
CA SER A 11 5.23 -14.51 -1.85
C SER A 11 5.13 -13.03 -2.22
N VAL A 12 6.17 -12.23 -1.94
CA VAL A 12 6.19 -10.79 -2.31
C VAL A 12 6.15 -10.61 -3.83
N ARG A 13 6.83 -11.47 -4.59
CA ARG A 13 6.78 -11.44 -6.06
C ARG A 13 5.36 -11.70 -6.57
N ASP A 14 4.69 -12.72 -6.03
CA ASP A 14 3.35 -13.08 -6.45
C ASP A 14 2.35 -11.96 -6.09
N GLU A 15 2.42 -11.40 -4.89
CA GLU A 15 1.55 -10.28 -4.49
C GLU A 15 1.81 -9.01 -5.30
N THR A 16 3.04 -8.79 -5.76
CA THR A 16 3.35 -7.70 -6.70
C THR A 16 2.59 -7.90 -8.01
N LEU A 17 2.63 -9.10 -8.58
CA LEU A 17 1.91 -9.42 -9.82
C LEU A 17 0.39 -9.33 -9.65
N HIS A 18 -0.16 -9.78 -8.52
CA HIS A 18 -1.58 -9.65 -8.21
C HIS A 18 -2.00 -8.16 -8.16
N THR A 19 -1.22 -7.36 -7.45
CA THR A 19 -1.51 -5.93 -7.28
C THR A 19 -1.43 -5.18 -8.61
N GLU A 20 -0.40 -5.43 -9.43
CA GLU A 20 -0.28 -4.79 -10.74
C GLU A 20 -1.41 -5.19 -11.69
N SER A 21 -1.81 -6.46 -11.66
CA SER A 21 -2.89 -6.97 -12.50
C SER A 21 -4.24 -6.36 -12.15
N ILE A 22 -4.57 -6.24 -10.85
CA ILE A 22 -5.86 -5.66 -10.43
C ILE A 22 -5.91 -4.15 -10.71
N ILE A 23 -4.79 -3.44 -10.53
CA ILE A 23 -4.68 -2.01 -10.89
C ILE A 23 -4.92 -1.81 -12.38
N LYS A 24 -4.32 -2.65 -13.22
CA LYS A 24 -4.52 -2.59 -14.67
C LYS A 24 -5.99 -2.82 -15.02
N LEU A 25 -6.61 -3.85 -14.45
CA LEU A 25 -8.02 -4.14 -14.66
C LEU A 25 -8.91 -2.97 -14.22
N PHE A 26 -8.66 -2.42 -13.04
CA PHE A 26 -9.38 -1.26 -12.52
C PHE A 26 -9.29 -0.06 -13.48
N ASN A 27 -8.09 0.30 -13.91
CA ASN A 27 -7.90 1.43 -14.83
C ASN A 27 -8.60 1.20 -16.18
N THR A 28 -8.55 -0.02 -16.73
CA THR A 28 -9.29 -0.36 -17.95
C THR A 28 -10.80 -0.26 -17.73
N PHE A 29 -11.32 -0.75 -16.60
CA PHE A 29 -12.74 -0.68 -16.28
C PHE A 29 -13.24 0.77 -16.17
N ILE A 30 -12.47 1.64 -15.52
CA ILE A 30 -12.76 3.08 -15.45
C ILE A 30 -12.72 3.72 -16.85
N GLN A 31 -11.74 3.37 -17.69
CA GLN A 31 -11.67 3.89 -19.06
C GLN A 31 -12.87 3.48 -19.92
N GLU A 32 -13.39 2.27 -19.72
CA GLU A 32 -14.57 1.76 -20.42
C GLU A 32 -15.88 2.36 -19.89
N ASN A 33 -15.92 2.82 -18.63
CA ASN A 33 -17.11 3.31 -17.93
C ASN A 33 -16.81 4.63 -17.20
N TYR A 34 -16.41 5.67 -17.93
CA TYR A 34 -15.89 6.92 -17.34
C TYR A 34 -16.88 7.64 -16.41
N GLU A 35 -18.17 7.40 -16.55
CA GLU A 35 -19.24 8.01 -15.76
C GLU A 35 -19.19 7.63 -14.28
N ILE A 36 -18.59 6.50 -13.93
CA ILE A 36 -18.45 6.06 -12.53
C ILE A 36 -17.23 6.71 -11.85
N TRP A 37 -16.34 7.38 -12.61
CA TRP A 37 -15.16 8.05 -12.07
C TRP A 37 -15.48 9.46 -11.55
N ASP A 38 -16.45 9.53 -10.66
CA ASP A 38 -16.91 10.75 -10.00
C ASP A 38 -16.14 11.03 -8.70
N ASP A 39 -16.52 12.12 -8.03
CA ASP A 39 -15.86 12.55 -6.80
C ASP A 39 -16.23 11.69 -5.59
N ASP A 40 -17.38 11.00 -5.63
CA ASP A 40 -17.81 10.10 -4.55
C ASP A 40 -16.94 8.83 -4.55
N LEU A 41 -16.73 8.20 -5.71
CA LEU A 41 -15.83 7.05 -5.81
C LEU A 41 -14.39 7.40 -5.43
N LYS A 42 -13.87 8.55 -5.89
CA LYS A 42 -12.51 8.99 -5.53
C LYS A 42 -12.39 9.20 -4.02
N LYS A 43 -13.41 9.78 -3.39
CA LYS A 43 -13.46 9.96 -1.95
C LYS A 43 -13.44 8.62 -1.22
N GLU A 44 -14.24 7.65 -1.65
CA GLU A 44 -14.23 6.29 -1.07
C GLU A 44 -12.84 5.64 -1.17
N LEU A 45 -12.13 5.80 -2.28
CA LEU A 45 -10.76 5.29 -2.44
C LEU A 45 -9.77 5.96 -1.49
N TYR A 46 -9.89 7.27 -1.28
CA TYR A 46 -9.06 7.99 -0.29
C TYR A 46 -9.36 7.54 1.15
N GLU A 47 -10.65 7.38 1.49
CA GLU A 47 -11.07 6.90 2.80
C GLU A 47 -10.57 5.48 3.06
N ALA A 48 -10.74 4.56 2.09
CA ALA A 48 -10.23 3.20 2.20
C ALA A 48 -8.71 3.17 2.40
N CYS A 49 -7.97 3.98 1.64
CA CYS A 49 -6.51 4.11 1.78
C CYS A 49 -6.12 4.61 3.19
N SER A 50 -6.82 5.62 3.72
CA SER A 50 -6.57 6.17 5.05
C SER A 50 -6.89 5.17 6.17
N VAL A 51 -7.98 4.42 6.04
CA VAL A 51 -8.34 3.36 6.99
C VAL A 51 -7.28 2.27 7.01
N ILE A 52 -6.84 1.80 5.84
CA ILE A 52 -5.80 0.75 5.75
C ILE A 52 -4.50 1.21 6.42
N VAL A 53 -4.02 2.42 6.12
CA VAL A 53 -2.78 2.93 6.75
C VAL A 53 -2.92 3.03 8.26
N THR A 54 -4.09 3.42 8.77
CA THR A 54 -4.35 3.46 10.22
C THR A 54 -4.29 2.05 10.84
N LEU A 55 -4.90 1.06 10.18
CA LEU A 55 -4.87 -0.33 10.65
C LEU A 55 -3.45 -0.91 10.62
N GLU A 56 -2.66 -0.58 9.59
CA GLU A 56 -1.26 -0.97 9.49
C GLU A 56 -0.41 -0.33 10.58
N ASP A 57 -0.65 0.94 10.95
CA ASP A 57 0.05 1.57 12.08
C ASP A 57 -0.19 0.81 13.40
N GLU A 58 -1.43 0.39 13.65
CA GLU A 58 -1.78 -0.42 14.83
C GLU A 58 -1.15 -1.80 14.78
N PHE A 59 -1.13 -2.43 13.60
CA PHE A 59 -0.47 -3.70 13.41
C PHE A 59 1.05 -3.60 13.62
N ILE A 60 1.69 -2.54 13.13
CA ILE A 60 3.12 -2.28 13.33
C ILE A 60 3.39 -2.02 14.82
N ASN A 61 2.56 -1.24 15.52
CA ASN A 61 2.70 -1.06 16.97
C ASN A 61 2.70 -2.41 17.71
N LEU A 62 1.80 -3.32 17.33
CA LEU A 62 1.71 -4.64 17.90
C LEU A 62 2.95 -5.50 17.56
N ALA A 63 3.38 -5.49 16.30
CA ALA A 63 4.54 -6.27 15.83
C ALA A 63 5.86 -5.84 16.51
N PHE A 64 5.98 -4.56 16.85
CA PHE A 64 7.13 -3.96 17.51
C PHE A 64 6.93 -3.75 19.03
N ALA A 65 5.92 -4.39 19.65
CA ALA A 65 5.61 -4.21 21.07
C ALA A 65 6.77 -4.62 22.02
N CYS A 66 7.68 -5.48 21.55
CA CYS A 66 8.88 -5.88 22.29
C CYS A 66 10.11 -5.00 22.01
N GLY A 67 9.94 -3.88 21.30
CA GLY A 67 11.02 -3.00 20.85
C GLY A 67 11.42 -3.23 19.39
N ASP A 68 12.32 -2.38 18.91
CA ASP A 68 12.83 -2.41 17.55
C ASP A 68 13.68 -3.64 17.24
N VAL A 69 13.74 -4.00 15.95
CA VAL A 69 14.62 -5.04 15.44
C VAL A 69 15.95 -4.39 15.01
N GLU A 70 17.06 -5.08 15.19
CA GLU A 70 18.36 -4.59 14.74
C GLU A 70 18.33 -4.26 13.23
N GLY A 71 18.53 -2.98 12.89
CA GLY A 71 18.50 -2.47 11.52
C GLY A 71 17.11 -2.20 10.93
N LEU A 72 16.05 -2.22 11.73
CA LEU A 72 14.70 -1.87 11.31
C LEU A 72 13.86 -1.33 12.49
N SER A 73 13.49 -0.05 12.44
CA SER A 73 12.60 0.57 13.43
C SER A 73 11.13 0.52 13.00
N ALA A 74 10.22 0.52 13.98
CA ALA A 74 8.78 0.63 13.71
C ALA A 74 8.43 1.87 12.87
N GLN A 75 9.14 2.98 13.11
CA GLN A 75 8.92 4.25 12.41
C GLN A 75 9.29 4.16 10.92
N GLU A 76 10.42 3.53 10.59
CA GLU A 76 10.83 3.32 9.19
C GLU A 76 9.80 2.46 8.43
N VAL A 77 9.24 1.43 9.08
CA VAL A 77 8.18 0.60 8.47
C VAL A 77 6.92 1.42 8.22
N LYS A 78 6.51 2.27 9.17
CA LYS A 78 5.34 3.16 9.02
C LYS A 78 5.50 4.17 7.89
N GLU A 79 6.70 4.74 7.74
CA GLU A 79 7.03 5.65 6.64
C GLU A 79 7.02 4.92 5.29
N TYR A 80 7.53 3.69 5.26
CA TYR A 80 7.45 2.83 4.08
C TYR A 80 6.00 2.52 3.66
N ILE A 81 5.12 2.20 4.61
CA ILE A 81 3.69 1.99 4.33
C ILE A 81 3.05 3.23 3.69
N ARG A 82 3.37 4.43 4.18
CA ARG A 82 2.87 5.70 3.61
C ARG A 82 3.41 5.94 2.19
N TYR A 83 4.67 5.60 1.95
CA TYR A 83 5.26 5.62 0.61
C TYR A 83 4.52 4.68 -0.35
N ILE A 84 4.23 3.45 0.08
CA ILE A 84 3.45 2.48 -0.71
C ILE A 84 2.02 2.98 -0.94
N ALA A 85 1.36 3.53 0.07
CA ALA A 85 0.01 4.09 -0.05
C ALA A 85 -0.06 5.20 -1.12
N ASN A 86 0.88 6.14 -1.09
CA ASN A 86 1.01 7.16 -2.14
C ASN A 86 1.23 6.54 -3.53
N ARG A 87 2.12 5.55 -3.64
CA ARG A 87 2.35 4.86 -4.91
C ARG A 87 1.08 4.21 -5.44
N ARG A 88 0.25 3.60 -4.58
CA ARG A 88 -1.02 2.99 -5.00
C ARG A 88 -2.03 4.03 -5.45
N LEU A 89 -2.18 5.14 -4.73
CA LEU A 89 -3.04 6.25 -5.16
C LEU A 89 -2.65 6.76 -6.55
N ILE A 90 -1.36 7.02 -6.79
CA ILE A 90 -0.86 7.47 -8.09
C ILE A 90 -1.17 6.45 -9.20
N GLN A 91 -1.03 5.15 -8.91
CA GLN A 91 -1.34 4.08 -9.88
C GLN A 91 -2.84 3.97 -10.20
N LEU A 92 -3.72 4.48 -9.34
CA LEU A 92 -5.16 4.62 -9.56
C LEU A 92 -5.55 5.99 -10.14
N ASN A 93 -4.58 6.79 -10.57
CA ASN A 93 -4.76 8.16 -11.08
C ASN A 93 -5.32 9.15 -10.05
N LEU A 94 -4.91 8.98 -8.79
CA LEU A 94 -5.22 9.87 -7.66
C LEU A 94 -3.96 10.59 -7.17
N GLU A 95 -4.14 11.77 -6.58
CA GLU A 95 -3.06 12.52 -5.96
C GLU A 95 -2.62 11.88 -4.63
N PRO A 96 -1.32 11.91 -4.28
CA PRO A 96 -0.83 11.40 -3.00
C PRO A 96 -1.32 12.26 -1.82
N ILE A 97 -1.50 11.63 -0.65
CA ILE A 97 -2.02 12.29 0.57
C ILE A 97 -1.01 12.34 1.72
N TYR A 98 0.08 11.57 1.64
CA TYR A 98 1.12 11.56 2.67
C TYR A 98 2.37 12.31 2.19
N SER A 99 3.11 12.96 3.10
CA SER A 99 4.36 13.65 2.76
C SER A 99 5.58 12.72 2.60
N ALA A 100 5.38 11.40 2.63
CA ALA A 100 6.43 10.40 2.51
C ALA A 100 6.97 10.36 1.07
N ASN A 101 8.15 10.95 0.85
CA ASN A 101 8.70 11.21 -0.48
C ASN A 101 9.84 10.28 -0.91
N LYS A 102 10.37 9.40 -0.03
CA LYS A 102 11.48 8.49 -0.37
C LYS A 102 11.40 7.16 0.36
N ASN A 103 11.86 6.12 -0.34
CA ASN A 103 12.25 4.81 0.16
C ASN A 103 13.79 4.78 0.29
#